data_AF-B6XUI7-F1
#
_entry.id   AF-B6XUI7-F1
#
_cell.length_a   1.000
_cell.length_b   1.000
_cell.length_c   1.000
_cell.angle_alpha   90.00
_cell.angle_beta   90.00
_cell.angle_gamma   90.00
#
_symmetry.space_group_name_H-M   'P 1'
#
loop_
_entity.id
_entity.type
_entity.pdbx_description
1 polymer ?
#
loop_
_entity_poly.entity_id
_entity_poly.type
_entity_poly.pdbx_seq_one_letter_code
_entity_poly.pdbx_strand_id
1 'polypeptide(L)'
;MSGDANRTPDRSQIDSLSQAQARSTALAKRELGNVWAEIADWEPARQRDALLELVPAIIDKYADTSSVAAAEWYQRVRDKWISDDFKAHTPVKANDDISKLIRANAGVLFGDDADPGRMLRFLNAVVDKGVKQGGRDTIRYNAKRDPKKPRYARVPSGAKTCAFCAMLASRGWVYESAETAGAMNKYHSDCDCEIVPSWDKDKPNIEGYDPEKLYEDYEKAYKAAGDNPTMEDVLAAMRSQPGKYTDGRLVPVKVPKDWKQPHAQNEDRLLSMKGLADATDAEWYRRQERAGVPHSVDTLYPQEIVFLERFQNLGNHVEWIPRDKENATATNDFRWIETNELCELKSMAKADFGKIADRITKAVRSAKENHDVVKDCFVIDLGQTKRKDKLVHQLEKYNDREWKIRRLFIFDGEGFSEIELK
;
A
#
# COMPACT_ATOMS: atom_id res chain seq x y z
N MET A 1 35.66 -13.34 24.68
CA MET A 1 35.14 -12.14 24.01
C MET A 1 34.72 -12.54 22.60
N SER A 2 33.51 -13.07 22.44
CA SER A 2 32.89 -13.29 21.12
C SER A 2 31.96 -12.10 20.89
N GLY A 3 32.21 -11.30 19.86
CA GLY A 3 31.48 -10.07 19.60
C GLY A 3 29.97 -10.29 19.60
N ASP A 4 29.26 -9.47 20.38
CA ASP A 4 27.80 -9.49 20.49
C ASP A 4 27.19 -9.18 19.12
N ALA A 5 26.81 -10.25 18.41
CA ALA A 5 26.06 -10.15 17.18
C ALA A 5 24.65 -9.63 17.51
N ASN A 6 24.28 -8.48 16.94
CA ASN A 6 22.94 -7.91 17.02
C ASN A 6 21.87 -8.98 16.77
N ARG A 7 21.09 -9.34 17.80
CA ARG A 7 20.03 -10.37 17.71
C ARG A 7 18.67 -9.75 17.41
N THR A 8 18.66 -8.90 16.39
CA THR A 8 17.50 -8.15 15.92
C THR A 8 17.28 -8.43 14.43
N PRO A 9 16.03 -8.66 13.98
CA PRO A 9 15.75 -8.82 12.55
C PRO A 9 16.24 -7.62 11.74
N ASP A 10 16.93 -7.90 10.63
CA ASP A 10 17.38 -6.86 9.71
C ASP A 10 16.22 -6.30 8.87
N ARG A 11 16.51 -5.26 8.07
CA ARG A 11 15.49 -4.56 7.29
C ARG A 11 14.81 -5.46 6.27
N SER A 12 15.57 -6.31 5.57
CA SER A 12 15.03 -7.24 4.58
C SER A 12 14.04 -8.23 5.21
N GLN A 13 14.33 -8.68 6.45
CA GLN A 13 13.43 -9.56 7.19
C GLN A 13 12.13 -8.85 7.56
N ILE A 14 12.21 -7.61 8.04
CA ILE A 14 11.02 -6.82 8.41
C ILE A 14 10.19 -6.51 7.16
N ASP A 15 10.84 -6.16 6.05
CA ASP A 15 10.16 -5.88 4.78
C ASP A 15 9.42 -7.12 4.26
N SER A 16 9.98 -8.33 4.47
CA SER A 16 9.28 -9.57 4.10
C SER A 16 7.97 -9.78 4.88
N LEU A 17 7.93 -9.40 6.17
CA LEU A 17 6.70 -9.42 6.96
C LEU A 17 5.73 -8.37 6.46
N SER A 18 6.18 -7.12 6.31
CA SER A 18 5.36 -6.01 5.82
C SER A 18 4.72 -6.31 4.47
N GLN A 19 5.47 -6.89 3.53
CA GLN A 19 4.94 -7.33 2.24
C GLN A 19 3.88 -8.43 2.37
N ALA A 20 4.06 -9.39 3.28
CA ALA A 20 3.05 -10.42 3.54
C ALA A 20 1.77 -9.83 4.14
N GLN A 21 1.90 -8.86 5.05
CA GLN A 21 0.78 -8.12 5.62
C GLN A 21 0.06 -7.30 4.55
N ALA A 22 0.80 -6.55 3.72
CA ALA A 22 0.26 -5.74 2.63
C ALA A 22 -0.46 -6.58 1.56
N ARG A 23 0.08 -7.75 1.19
CA ARG A 23 -0.62 -8.68 0.30
C ARG A 23 -1.94 -9.14 0.88
N SER A 24 -1.97 -9.48 2.18
CA SER A 24 -3.20 -9.91 2.85
C SER A 24 -4.26 -8.81 2.86
N THR A 25 -3.88 -7.56 3.12
CA THR A 25 -4.83 -6.42 3.08
C THR A 25 -5.29 -6.10 1.66
N ALA A 26 -4.42 -6.18 0.66
CA ALA A 26 -4.80 -5.94 -0.73
C ALA A 26 -5.85 -6.96 -1.22
N LEU A 27 -5.67 -8.24 -0.90
CA LEU A 27 -6.65 -9.28 -1.20
C LEU A 27 -7.99 -9.04 -0.50
N ALA A 28 -7.95 -8.65 0.78
CA ALA A 28 -9.15 -8.34 1.56
C ALA A 28 -9.91 -7.13 1.02
N LYS A 29 -9.21 -6.04 0.68
CA LYS A 29 -9.79 -4.84 0.07
C LYS A 29 -10.42 -5.16 -1.30
N ARG A 30 -9.79 -6.03 -2.10
CA ARG A 30 -10.35 -6.50 -3.37
C ARG A 30 -11.62 -7.32 -3.18
N GLU A 31 -11.64 -8.25 -2.22
CA GLU A 31 -12.85 -9.04 -1.90
C GLU A 31 -13.98 -8.14 -1.39
N LEU A 32 -13.68 -7.17 -0.53
CA LEU A 32 -14.63 -6.14 -0.12
C LEU A 32 -15.16 -5.34 -1.31
N GLY A 33 -14.29 -4.95 -2.25
CA GLY A 33 -14.69 -4.24 -3.47
C GLY A 33 -15.64 -5.05 -4.36
N ASN A 34 -15.41 -6.36 -4.48
CA ASN A 34 -16.31 -7.25 -5.22
C ASN A 34 -17.68 -7.36 -4.53
N VAL A 35 -17.70 -7.63 -3.22
CA VAL A 35 -18.94 -7.64 -2.42
C VAL A 35 -19.68 -6.31 -2.55
N TRP A 36 -18.95 -5.20 -2.48
CA TRP A 36 -19.51 -3.87 -2.61
C TRP A 36 -20.21 -3.65 -3.97
N ALA A 37 -19.58 -4.10 -5.06
CA ALA A 37 -20.16 -4.01 -6.39
C ALA A 37 -21.44 -4.85 -6.54
N GLU A 38 -21.48 -6.03 -5.93
CA GLU A 38 -22.66 -6.91 -5.97
C GLU A 38 -23.88 -6.34 -5.22
N ILE A 39 -23.64 -5.60 -4.12
CA ILE A 39 -24.70 -5.02 -3.30
C ILE A 39 -25.05 -3.58 -3.68
N ALA A 40 -24.34 -2.96 -4.64
CA ALA A 40 -24.42 -1.53 -4.92
C ALA A 40 -25.84 -1.02 -5.23
N ASP A 41 -26.66 -1.86 -5.89
CA ASP A 41 -28.04 -1.52 -6.27
C ASP A 41 -29.09 -2.05 -5.27
N TRP A 42 -28.66 -2.64 -4.14
CA TRP A 42 -29.58 -3.13 -3.13
C TRP A 42 -30.14 -1.99 -2.28
N GLU A 43 -31.30 -2.23 -1.68
CA GLU A 43 -31.87 -1.34 -0.67
C GLU A 43 -30.86 -1.07 0.47
N PRO A 44 -30.66 0.19 0.91
CA PRO A 44 -29.64 0.56 1.89
C PRO A 44 -29.65 -0.24 3.20
N ALA A 45 -30.84 -0.59 3.70
CA ALA A 45 -30.97 -1.43 4.89
C ALA A 45 -30.40 -2.83 4.66
N ARG A 46 -30.64 -3.40 3.47
CA ARG A 46 -30.12 -4.71 3.06
C ARG A 46 -28.62 -4.66 2.80
N GLN A 47 -28.10 -3.59 2.22
CA GLN A 47 -26.65 -3.36 2.11
C GLN A 47 -25.99 -3.38 3.48
N ARG A 48 -26.49 -2.58 4.43
CA ARG A 48 -25.99 -2.54 5.81
C ARG A 48 -25.97 -3.94 6.43
N ASP A 49 -27.07 -4.69 6.32
CA ASP A 49 -27.18 -6.00 6.97
C ASP A 49 -26.21 -7.02 6.36
N ALA A 50 -26.02 -6.99 5.03
CA ALA A 50 -24.98 -7.79 4.38
C ALA A 50 -23.57 -7.39 4.86
N LEU A 51 -23.29 -6.10 4.99
CA LEU A 51 -21.98 -5.60 5.45
C LEU A 51 -21.68 -5.99 6.90
N LEU A 52 -22.69 -6.13 7.76
CA LEU A 52 -22.52 -6.57 9.14
C LEU A 52 -22.05 -8.03 9.25
N GLU A 53 -22.35 -8.86 8.26
CA GLU A 53 -21.92 -10.26 8.19
C GLU A 53 -20.62 -10.40 7.40
N LEU A 54 -20.54 -9.77 6.23
CA LEU A 54 -19.46 -9.99 5.27
C LEU A 54 -18.16 -9.30 5.68
N VAL A 55 -18.21 -8.09 6.27
CA VAL A 55 -16.99 -7.37 6.63
C VAL A 55 -16.20 -8.10 7.73
N PRO A 56 -16.82 -8.57 8.84
CA PRO A 56 -16.11 -9.41 9.81
C PRO A 56 -15.55 -10.69 9.18
N ALA A 57 -16.33 -11.38 8.34
CA ALA A 57 -15.89 -12.62 7.70
C ALA A 57 -14.68 -12.42 6.77
N ILE A 58 -14.66 -11.33 6.00
CA ILE A 58 -13.51 -10.93 5.17
C ILE A 58 -12.30 -10.67 6.07
N ILE A 59 -12.47 -9.88 7.12
CA ILE A 59 -11.37 -9.59 8.07
C ILE A 59 -10.84 -10.89 8.66
N ASP A 60 -11.71 -11.77 9.15
CA ASP A 60 -11.32 -13.03 9.77
C ASP A 60 -10.50 -13.92 8.83
N LYS A 61 -10.95 -14.08 7.59
CA LYS A 61 -10.29 -14.88 6.55
C LYS A 61 -8.88 -14.38 6.26
N TYR A 62 -8.70 -13.08 6.09
CA TYR A 62 -7.40 -12.51 5.74
C TYR A 62 -6.51 -12.23 6.95
N ALA A 63 -7.09 -12.00 8.14
CA ALA A 63 -6.36 -11.94 9.40
C ALA A 63 -5.74 -13.31 9.76
N ASP A 64 -6.38 -14.43 9.40
CA ASP A 64 -5.76 -15.76 9.55
C ASP A 64 -4.50 -15.91 8.71
N THR A 65 -4.56 -15.51 7.44
CA THR A 65 -3.40 -15.50 6.54
C THR A 65 -2.28 -14.62 7.10
N SER A 66 -2.63 -13.41 7.56
CA SER A 66 -1.72 -12.47 8.22
C SER A 66 -1.08 -13.07 9.48
N SER A 67 -1.86 -13.78 10.29
CA SER A 67 -1.42 -14.41 11.55
C SER A 67 -0.45 -15.57 11.29
N VAL A 68 -0.76 -16.45 10.33
CA VAL A 68 0.12 -17.56 9.96
C VAL A 68 1.45 -17.03 9.44
N ALA A 69 1.43 -16.06 8.52
CA ALA A 69 2.64 -15.44 8.00
C ALA A 69 3.50 -14.82 9.11
N ALA A 70 2.87 -14.18 10.10
CA ALA A 70 3.55 -13.61 11.26
C ALA A 70 4.14 -14.66 12.21
N ALA A 71 3.43 -15.77 12.47
CA ALA A 71 3.93 -16.87 13.29
C ALA A 71 5.16 -17.52 12.65
N GLU A 72 5.08 -17.83 11.35
CA GLU A 72 6.22 -18.39 10.63
C GLU A 72 7.40 -17.41 10.56
N TRP A 73 7.13 -16.12 10.32
CA TRP A 73 8.16 -15.10 10.34
C TRP A 73 8.84 -15.03 11.71
N TYR A 74 8.06 -15.01 12.79
CA TYR A 74 8.58 -14.97 14.15
C TYR A 74 9.49 -16.17 14.43
N GLN A 75 9.04 -17.38 14.08
CA GLN A 75 9.85 -18.60 14.20
C GLN A 75 11.16 -18.47 13.41
N ARG A 76 11.07 -18.11 12.13
CA ARG A 76 12.24 -18.00 11.24
C ARG A 76 13.28 -17.00 11.74
N VAL A 77 12.84 -15.83 12.22
CA VAL A 77 13.79 -14.84 12.73
C VAL A 77 14.40 -15.28 14.05
N ARG A 78 13.61 -15.88 14.96
CA ARG A 78 14.11 -16.38 16.25
C ARG A 78 15.15 -17.49 16.09
N ASP A 79 14.89 -18.43 15.20
CA ASP A 79 15.74 -19.61 14.96
C ASP A 79 17.13 -19.25 14.41
N LYS A 80 17.32 -18.02 13.91
CA LYS A 80 18.65 -17.52 13.54
C LYS A 80 19.61 -17.42 14.73
N TRP A 81 19.11 -17.19 15.94
CA TRP A 81 19.94 -16.93 17.12
C TRP A 81 19.70 -17.91 18.27
N ILE A 82 18.54 -18.58 18.30
CA ILE A 82 18.13 -19.42 19.40
C ILE A 82 17.68 -20.77 18.87
N SER A 83 18.39 -21.82 19.26
CA SER A 83 18.01 -23.20 19.00
C SER A 83 17.43 -23.81 20.29
N ASP A 84 16.11 -23.93 20.35
CA ASP A 84 15.36 -24.62 21.42
C ASP A 84 14.00 -25.13 20.91
N ASP A 85 13.19 -25.71 21.79
CA ASP A 85 11.90 -26.32 21.44
C ASP A 85 10.74 -25.31 21.27
N PHE A 86 11.02 -24.01 21.27
CA PHE A 86 9.97 -23.00 21.09
C PHE A 86 9.29 -23.15 19.73
N LYS A 87 7.96 -23.05 19.74
CA LYS A 87 7.12 -23.00 18.55
C LYS A 87 6.24 -21.77 18.57
N ALA A 88 6.29 -21.00 17.49
CA ALA A 88 5.39 -19.89 17.27
C ALA A 88 3.98 -20.38 16.90
N HIS A 89 2.95 -19.77 17.46
CA HIS A 89 1.55 -20.09 17.17
C HIS A 89 0.72 -18.83 16.95
N THR A 90 -0.40 -18.98 16.27
CA THR A 90 -1.43 -17.94 16.21
C THR A 90 -2.21 -17.91 17.53
N PRO A 91 -2.60 -16.72 18.02
CA PRO A 91 -3.44 -16.59 19.20
C PRO A 91 -4.89 -17.00 18.88
N VAL A 92 -5.68 -17.27 19.92
CA VAL A 92 -7.13 -17.27 19.78
C VAL A 92 -7.56 -15.85 19.42
N LYS A 93 -8.37 -15.71 18.36
CA LYS A 93 -8.85 -14.41 17.90
C LYS A 93 -9.64 -13.71 19.00
N ALA A 94 -9.31 -12.45 19.25
CA ALA A 94 -10.20 -11.59 20.02
C ALA A 94 -11.46 -11.33 19.19
N ASN A 95 -12.64 -11.51 19.79
CA ASN A 95 -13.89 -11.20 19.12
C ASN A 95 -14.18 -9.69 19.27
N ASP A 96 -13.53 -8.90 18.43
CA ASP A 96 -13.78 -7.46 18.34
C ASP A 96 -15.07 -7.24 17.55
N ASP A 97 -16.19 -7.05 18.25
CA ASP A 97 -17.47 -6.74 17.63
C ASP A 97 -17.43 -5.36 16.94
N ILE A 98 -17.12 -5.36 15.65
CA ILE A 98 -17.13 -4.16 14.79
C ILE A 98 -18.54 -3.77 14.31
N SER A 99 -19.57 -4.53 14.65
CA SER A 99 -20.94 -4.30 14.17
C SER A 99 -21.47 -2.94 14.58
N LYS A 100 -21.15 -2.47 15.80
CA LYS A 100 -21.54 -1.13 16.28
C LYS A 100 -20.91 -0.03 15.42
N LEU A 101 -19.64 -0.20 15.03
CA LEU A 101 -18.93 0.77 14.22
C LEU A 101 -19.49 0.82 12.79
N ILE A 102 -19.78 -0.34 12.20
CA ILE A 102 -20.43 -0.43 10.88
C ILE A 102 -21.81 0.24 10.91
N ARG A 103 -22.66 -0.08 11.90
CA ARG A 103 -23.99 0.54 12.05
C ARG A 103 -23.91 2.06 12.19
N ALA A 104 -22.97 2.57 12.98
CA ALA A 104 -22.80 4.01 13.19
C ALA A 104 -22.43 4.76 11.90
N ASN A 105 -21.72 4.11 10.97
CA ASN A 105 -21.28 4.71 9.71
C ASN A 105 -22.22 4.43 8.54
N ALA A 106 -23.07 3.40 8.63
CA ALA A 106 -23.99 3.00 7.56
C ALA A 106 -25.07 4.05 7.25
N GLY A 107 -25.27 5.06 8.10
CA GLY A 107 -26.20 6.17 7.84
C GLY A 107 -25.96 6.88 6.50
N VAL A 108 -24.72 6.87 5.99
CA VAL A 108 -24.36 7.48 4.69
C VAL A 108 -24.89 6.70 3.48
N LEU A 109 -25.54 5.55 3.69
CA LEU A 109 -26.23 4.80 2.63
C LEU A 109 -27.66 5.28 2.40
N PHE A 110 -28.20 6.12 3.29
CA PHE A 110 -29.61 6.46 3.33
C PHE A 110 -29.85 7.93 2.95
N GLY A 111 -31.02 8.20 2.35
CA GLY A 111 -31.51 9.54 2.05
C GLY A 111 -30.98 10.11 0.74
N ASP A 112 -31.46 11.31 0.40
CA ASP A 112 -31.17 11.98 -0.88
C ASP A 112 -29.69 12.40 -1.00
N ASP A 113 -29.01 12.61 0.14
CA ASP A 113 -27.59 12.97 0.23
C ASP A 113 -26.67 11.74 0.49
N ALA A 114 -27.10 10.54 0.09
CA ALA A 114 -26.31 9.32 0.30
C ALA A 114 -24.90 9.44 -0.32
N ASP A 115 -23.88 9.01 0.44
CA ASP A 115 -22.49 8.87 -0.01
C ASP A 115 -22.00 7.43 0.23
N PRO A 116 -22.40 6.47 -0.63
CA PRO A 116 -21.91 5.10 -0.56
C PRO A 116 -20.39 5.02 -0.69
N GLY A 117 -19.78 5.94 -1.44
CA GLY A 117 -18.32 6.03 -1.57
C GLY A 117 -17.62 6.28 -0.23
N ARG A 118 -18.20 7.09 0.66
CA ARG A 118 -17.70 7.31 2.02
C ARG A 118 -17.78 6.06 2.87
N MET A 119 -18.86 5.29 2.75
CA MET A 119 -18.97 4.00 3.44
C MET A 119 -17.89 3.03 2.95
N LEU A 120 -17.68 2.90 1.64
CA LEU A 120 -16.63 2.03 1.11
C LEU A 120 -15.23 2.46 1.55
N ARG A 121 -14.91 3.77 1.55
CA ARG A 121 -13.63 4.29 2.07
C ARG A 121 -13.44 3.93 3.55
N PHE A 122 -14.49 4.11 4.35
CA PHE A 122 -14.49 3.73 5.76
C PHE A 122 -14.28 2.21 5.95
N LEU A 123 -14.99 1.37 5.20
CA LEU A 123 -14.86 -0.08 5.28
C LEU A 123 -13.47 -0.57 4.86
N ASN A 124 -12.87 0.03 3.83
CA ASN A 124 -11.49 -0.26 3.44
C ASN A 124 -10.50 0.03 4.58
N ALA A 125 -10.73 1.10 5.34
CA ALA A 125 -9.92 1.42 6.52
C ALA A 125 -10.11 0.39 7.66
N VAL A 126 -11.35 -0.06 7.90
CA VAL A 126 -11.65 -1.11 8.89
C VAL A 126 -11.00 -2.43 8.49
N VAL A 127 -11.12 -2.84 7.23
CA VAL A 127 -10.51 -4.07 6.69
C VAL A 127 -8.99 -4.02 6.77
N ASP A 128 -8.36 -2.91 6.36
CA ASP A 128 -6.90 -2.76 6.45
C ASP A 128 -6.39 -2.97 7.88
N LYS A 129 -7.04 -2.30 8.84
CA LYS A 129 -6.68 -2.38 10.25
C LYS A 129 -6.90 -3.79 10.80
N GLY A 130 -8.09 -4.37 10.58
CA GLY A 130 -8.47 -5.68 11.11
C GLY A 130 -7.57 -6.80 10.61
N VAL A 131 -7.25 -6.81 9.32
CA VAL A 131 -6.38 -7.83 8.73
C VAL A 131 -4.96 -7.74 9.27
N LYS A 132 -4.36 -6.54 9.34
CA LYS A 132 -3.03 -6.34 9.93
C LYS A 132 -2.98 -6.66 11.42
N GLN A 133 -4.10 -6.53 12.13
CA GLN A 133 -4.17 -6.81 13.57
C GLN A 133 -3.86 -8.28 13.88
N GLY A 134 -4.27 -9.23 13.05
CA GLY A 134 -3.96 -10.65 13.23
C GLY A 134 -2.46 -10.93 13.33
N GLY A 135 -1.67 -10.41 12.38
CA GLY A 135 -0.21 -10.53 12.40
C GLY A 135 0.43 -9.84 13.60
N ARG A 136 -0.03 -8.64 13.94
CA ARG A 136 0.45 -7.87 15.11
C ARG A 136 0.20 -8.61 16.42
N ASP A 137 -1.00 -9.13 16.61
CA ASP A 137 -1.34 -9.90 17.81
C ASP A 137 -0.56 -11.20 17.87
N THR A 138 -0.30 -11.82 16.72
CA THR A 138 0.53 -13.03 16.64
C THR A 138 1.97 -12.79 17.07
N ILE A 139 2.62 -11.71 16.60
CA ILE A 139 3.98 -11.36 17.02
C ILE A 139 4.04 -11.20 18.53
N ARG A 140 3.09 -10.45 19.09
CA ARG A 140 3.04 -10.15 20.52
C ARG A 140 2.74 -11.37 21.37
N TYR A 141 1.75 -12.16 20.95
CA TYR A 141 1.41 -13.41 21.60
C TYR A 141 2.62 -14.33 21.73
N ASN A 142 3.43 -14.45 20.67
CA ASN A 142 4.65 -15.24 20.70
C ASN A 142 5.76 -14.58 21.53
N ALA A 143 5.95 -13.26 21.42
CA ALA A 143 6.91 -12.53 22.24
C ALA A 143 6.64 -12.67 23.75
N LYS A 144 5.36 -12.61 24.16
CA LYS A 144 4.94 -12.81 25.55
C LYS A 144 5.21 -14.23 26.05
N ARG A 145 5.06 -15.23 25.17
CA ARG A 145 5.30 -16.65 25.48
C ARG A 145 6.76 -17.05 25.41
N ASP A 146 7.60 -16.30 24.71
CA ASP A 146 8.99 -16.67 24.48
C ASP A 146 9.79 -16.67 25.79
N PRO A 147 10.37 -17.82 26.20
CA PRO A 147 11.20 -17.92 27.40
C PRO A 147 12.40 -16.96 27.41
N LYS A 148 12.85 -16.51 26.23
CA LYS A 148 13.96 -15.55 26.11
C LYS A 148 13.55 -14.11 26.39
N LYS A 149 12.24 -13.84 26.55
CA LYS A 149 11.66 -12.54 26.89
C LYS A 149 12.20 -11.42 26.00
N PRO A 150 12.03 -11.52 24.67
CA PRO A 150 12.50 -10.47 23.77
C PRO A 150 11.84 -9.13 24.09
N ARG A 151 12.56 -8.05 23.85
CA ARG A 151 11.96 -6.71 23.77
C ARG A 151 11.29 -6.56 22.41
N TYR A 152 10.43 -5.56 22.26
CA TYR A 152 9.87 -5.19 20.97
C TYR A 152 9.89 -3.68 20.77
N ALA A 153 9.98 -3.31 19.50
CA ALA A 153 9.78 -1.95 19.04
C ALA A 153 8.70 -1.95 17.97
N ARG A 154 8.01 -0.81 17.82
CA ARG A 154 7.32 -0.52 16.58
C ARG A 154 8.33 0.06 15.61
N VAL A 155 8.47 -0.58 14.46
CA VAL A 155 9.44 -0.19 13.45
C VAL A 155 8.68 0.24 12.20
N PRO A 156 8.75 1.54 11.83
CA PRO A 156 8.20 2.03 10.57
C PRO A 156 8.76 1.30 9.36
N SER A 157 8.01 1.18 8.26
CA SER A 157 8.57 0.73 6.99
C SER A 157 9.11 1.92 6.19
N GLY A 158 10.15 1.70 5.38
CA GLY A 158 10.74 2.75 4.54
C GLY A 158 11.32 3.98 5.28
N ALA A 159 11.43 5.09 4.53
CA ALA A 159 12.08 6.34 4.95
C ALA A 159 11.14 7.35 5.61
N LYS A 160 9.82 7.19 5.45
CA LYS A 160 8.78 8.03 6.07
C LYS A 160 7.61 7.16 6.49
N THR A 161 7.02 7.49 7.64
CA THR A 161 5.78 6.89 8.14
C THR A 161 4.85 8.00 8.62
N CYS A 162 3.64 7.66 9.02
CA CYS A 162 2.70 8.63 9.56
C CYS A 162 3.15 9.12 10.96
N ALA A 163 2.62 10.27 11.38
CA ALA A 163 2.93 10.88 12.66
C ALA A 163 2.62 9.95 13.84
N PHE A 164 1.54 9.18 13.74
CA PHE A 164 1.13 8.27 14.79
C PHE A 164 2.09 7.08 14.93
N CYS A 165 2.46 6.42 13.83
CA CYS A 165 3.38 5.29 13.87
C CYS A 165 4.80 5.77 14.23
N ALA A 166 5.22 6.96 13.82
CA ALA A 166 6.45 7.60 14.31
C ALA A 166 6.42 7.85 15.83
N MET A 167 5.33 8.41 16.37
CA MET A 167 5.15 8.62 17.80
C MET A 167 5.18 7.31 18.59
N LEU A 168 4.59 6.24 18.07
CA LEU A 168 4.62 4.96 18.79
C LEU A 168 5.99 4.28 18.67
N ALA A 169 6.66 4.45 17.53
CA ALA A 169 8.01 3.96 17.28
C ALA A 169 9.09 4.67 18.10
N SER A 170 8.86 5.92 18.53
CA SER A 170 9.80 6.66 19.37
C SER A 170 10.00 6.05 20.76
N ARG A 171 9.11 5.17 21.22
CA ARG A 171 9.28 4.45 22.49
C ARG A 171 10.47 3.49 22.48
N GLY A 172 10.97 3.12 21.31
CA GLY A 172 12.07 2.18 21.17
C GLY A 172 11.72 0.77 21.65
N TRP A 173 12.73 0.10 22.20
CA TRP A 173 12.70 -1.31 22.57
C TRP A 173 12.17 -1.52 24.00
N VAL A 174 10.89 -1.85 24.11
CA VAL A 174 10.17 -2.03 25.37
C VAL A 174 9.82 -3.49 25.65
N TYR A 175 9.53 -3.83 26.90
CA TYR A 175 8.95 -5.12 27.30
C TYR A 175 7.41 -5.03 27.36
N GLU A 176 6.75 -6.18 27.26
CA GLU A 176 5.27 -6.25 27.30
C GLU A 176 4.82 -6.23 28.75
N SER A 177 4.38 -5.05 29.19
CA SER A 177 3.62 -4.87 30.42
C SER A 177 2.16 -4.58 30.06
N ALA A 178 1.24 -4.81 31.00
CA ALA A 178 -0.18 -4.47 30.79
C ALA A 178 -0.36 -2.96 30.47
N GLU A 179 0.51 -2.13 31.03
CA GLU A 179 0.53 -0.68 30.85
C GLU A 179 1.06 -0.28 29.46
N THR A 180 2.18 -0.87 29.01
CA THR A 180 2.72 -0.60 27.66
C THR A 180 1.84 -1.21 26.57
N ALA A 181 1.15 -2.32 26.84
CA ALA A 181 0.22 -2.94 25.91
C ALA A 181 -0.91 -1.97 25.50
N GLY A 182 -1.58 -1.29 26.43
CA GLY A 182 -2.71 -0.40 26.10
C GLY A 182 -2.38 0.67 25.04
N ALA A 183 -1.21 1.31 25.15
CA ALA A 183 -0.73 2.30 24.17
C ALA A 183 -0.18 1.66 22.88
N MET A 184 0.45 0.48 23.00
CA MET A 184 0.98 -0.30 21.87
C MET A 184 -0.10 -1.10 21.12
N ASN A 185 -1.36 -1.10 21.58
CA ASN A 185 -2.49 -1.78 20.93
C ASN A 185 -3.21 -0.91 19.89
N LYS A 186 -2.98 0.41 19.90
CA LYS A 186 -3.71 1.31 18.99
C LYS A 186 -3.03 1.32 17.62
N TYR A 187 -3.80 1.03 16.58
CA TYR A 187 -3.37 1.10 15.18
C TYR A 187 -4.42 1.87 14.38
N HIS A 188 -3.97 2.63 13.38
CA HIS A 188 -4.84 3.20 12.37
C HIS A 188 -4.76 2.40 11.07
N SER A 189 -5.72 2.65 10.18
CA SER A 189 -5.70 2.13 8.82
C SER A 189 -4.55 2.74 8.02
N ASP A 190 -4.03 1.98 7.07
CA ASP A 190 -2.97 2.43 6.15
C ASP A 190 -1.66 2.79 6.87
N CYS A 191 -1.47 2.34 8.12
CA CYS A 191 -0.14 2.30 8.75
C CYS A 191 0.69 1.17 8.15
N ASP A 192 1.99 1.43 8.08
CA ASP A 192 3.03 0.59 7.49
C ASP A 192 4.02 0.04 8.53
N CYS A 193 3.86 0.39 9.82
CA CYS A 193 4.75 -0.09 10.88
C CYS A 193 4.48 -1.55 11.27
N GLU A 194 5.58 -2.24 11.59
CA GLU A 194 5.60 -3.60 12.10
C GLU A 194 5.99 -3.65 13.57
N ILE A 195 5.55 -4.71 14.26
CA ILE A 195 6.05 -5.05 15.59
C ILE A 195 7.27 -5.94 15.39
N VAL A 196 8.42 -5.51 15.90
CA VAL A 196 9.67 -6.24 15.70
C VAL A 196 10.22 -6.68 17.06
N PRO A 197 10.42 -7.99 17.29
CA PRO A 197 11.11 -8.48 18.47
C PRO A 197 12.62 -8.31 18.33
N SER A 198 13.31 -8.13 19.45
CA SER A 198 14.76 -8.27 19.55
C SER A 198 15.13 -9.13 20.75
N TRP A 199 16.05 -10.06 20.51
CA TRP A 199 16.67 -10.90 21.53
C TRP A 199 18.02 -10.35 21.98
N ASP A 200 18.42 -9.19 21.46
CA ASP A 200 19.57 -8.43 21.94
C ASP A 200 19.15 -7.69 23.21
N LYS A 201 19.91 -7.87 24.29
CA LYS A 201 19.59 -7.23 25.57
C LYS A 201 20.25 -5.87 25.72
N ASP A 202 21.34 -5.66 25.00
CA ASP A 202 22.27 -4.58 25.25
C ASP A 202 22.09 -3.48 24.22
N LYS A 203 22.09 -3.83 22.92
CA LYS A 203 22.03 -2.86 21.82
C LYS A 203 21.20 -3.34 20.61
N PRO A 204 19.89 -3.56 20.77
CA PRO A 204 19.00 -3.77 19.62
C PRO A 204 19.14 -2.66 18.59
N ASN A 205 19.43 -3.02 17.34
CA ASN A 205 19.61 -2.05 16.27
C ASN A 205 18.99 -2.55 14.95
N ILE A 206 18.43 -1.62 14.17
CA ILE A 206 17.96 -1.86 12.81
C ILE A 206 18.44 -0.68 11.96
N GLU A 207 19.04 -0.97 10.82
CA GLU A 207 19.44 0.07 9.88
C GLU A 207 18.26 0.97 9.49
N GLY A 208 18.45 2.29 9.61
CA GLY A 208 17.43 3.29 9.30
C GLY A 208 16.35 3.49 10.38
N TYR A 209 16.42 2.79 11.51
CA TYR A 209 15.52 2.99 12.64
C TYR A 209 16.25 3.61 13.83
N ASP A 210 15.90 4.85 14.15
CA ASP A 210 16.46 5.63 15.25
C ASP A 210 15.33 6.09 16.19
N PRO A 211 15.03 5.33 17.27
CA PRO A 211 13.96 5.67 18.19
C PRO A 211 14.25 6.95 18.98
N GLU A 212 15.52 7.28 19.24
CA GLU A 212 15.90 8.50 19.98
C GLU A 212 15.59 9.74 19.16
N LYS A 213 15.94 9.75 17.87
CA LYS A 213 15.59 10.85 16.96
C LYS A 213 14.08 11.00 16.78
N LEU A 214 13.35 9.88 16.69
CA LEU A 214 11.88 9.92 16.66
C LEU A 214 11.30 10.49 17.96
N TYR A 215 11.95 10.21 19.11
CA TYR A 215 11.54 10.73 20.40
C TYR A 215 11.83 12.23 20.52
N GLU A 216 12.97 12.71 20.03
CA GLU A 216 13.23 14.15 19.92
C GLU A 216 12.18 14.87 19.07
N ASP A 217 11.78 14.29 17.94
CA ASP A 217 10.73 14.85 17.07
C ASP A 217 9.37 14.88 17.79
N TYR A 218 9.05 13.83 18.56
CA TYR A 218 7.87 13.80 19.42
C TYR A 218 7.92 14.87 20.52
N GLU A 219 9.05 15.01 21.23
CA GLU A 219 9.20 16.01 22.30
C GLU A 219 9.09 17.45 21.77
N LYS A 220 9.65 17.71 20.58
CA LYS A 220 9.48 19.01 19.90
C LYS A 220 8.02 19.29 19.59
N ALA A 221 7.29 18.29 19.08
CA ALA A 221 5.86 18.43 18.81
C ALA A 221 5.03 18.57 20.09
N TYR A 222 5.38 17.85 21.15
CA TYR A 222 4.74 17.96 22.47
C TYR A 222 4.88 19.38 23.03
N LYS A 223 6.09 19.95 23.00
CA LYS A 223 6.34 21.34 23.41
C LYS A 223 5.59 22.35 22.54
N ALA A 224 5.50 22.11 21.23
CA ALA A 224 4.78 22.99 20.31
C ALA A 224 3.25 22.93 20.47
N ALA A 225 2.73 21.82 21.00
CA ALA A 225 1.29 21.64 21.23
C ALA A 225 0.75 22.41 22.45
N GLY A 226 1.64 23.03 23.25
CA GLY A 226 1.27 23.88 24.38
C GLY A 226 1.23 23.14 25.72
N ASP A 227 0.50 23.70 26.69
CA ASP A 227 0.41 23.16 28.04
C ASP A 227 -0.60 22.00 28.13
N ASN A 228 -0.19 20.89 28.74
CA ASN A 228 -0.98 19.65 28.90
C ASN A 228 -1.67 19.18 27.59
N PRO A 229 -0.91 19.00 26.49
CA PRO A 229 -1.49 18.67 25.20
C PRO A 229 -2.09 17.27 25.20
N THR A 230 -3.21 17.10 24.50
CA THR A 230 -3.75 15.77 24.21
C THR A 230 -2.88 15.05 23.17
N MET A 231 -3.06 13.73 23.04
CA MET A 231 -2.37 12.97 21.98
C MET A 231 -2.69 13.54 20.58
N GLU A 232 -3.94 13.97 20.38
CA GLU A 232 -4.41 14.58 19.15
C GLU A 232 -3.69 15.91 18.86
N ASP A 233 -3.45 16.76 19.88
CA ASP A 233 -2.72 18.01 19.74
C ASP A 233 -1.25 17.76 19.34
N VAL A 234 -0.60 16.79 19.99
CA VAL A 234 0.78 16.41 19.65
C VAL A 234 0.87 15.87 18.23
N LEU A 235 -0.07 15.01 17.82
CA LEU A 235 -0.12 14.49 16.46
C LEU A 235 -0.38 15.58 15.43
N ALA A 236 -1.23 16.57 15.74
CA ALA A 236 -1.43 17.74 14.89
C ALA A 236 -0.14 18.55 14.74
N ALA A 237 0.60 18.77 15.83
CA ALA A 237 1.89 19.44 15.81
C ALA A 237 2.94 18.64 15.00
N MET A 238 2.98 17.31 15.14
CA MET A 238 3.83 16.44 14.31
C MET A 238 3.46 16.61 12.83
N ARG A 239 2.18 16.46 12.47
CA ARG A 239 1.69 16.60 11.09
C ARG A 239 1.95 17.99 10.50
N SER A 240 2.08 19.03 11.32
CA SER A 240 2.39 20.38 10.82
C SER A 240 3.76 20.48 10.15
N GLN A 241 4.69 19.56 10.47
CA GLN A 241 6.06 19.53 9.94
C GLN A 241 6.07 19.13 8.45
N PRO A 242 6.41 20.04 7.53
CA PRO A 242 6.30 19.77 6.10
C PRO A 242 7.14 18.58 5.63
N GLY A 243 6.49 17.60 5.00
CA GLY A 243 7.02 16.39 4.38
C GLY A 243 7.75 15.43 5.31
N LYS A 244 7.62 15.63 6.63
CA LYS A 244 8.21 14.74 7.64
C LYS A 244 7.44 13.42 7.73
N TYR A 245 6.11 13.50 7.75
CA TYR A 245 5.22 12.36 7.93
C TYR A 245 4.34 12.13 6.70
N THR A 246 3.96 10.87 6.44
CA THR A 246 3.13 10.50 5.28
C THR A 246 1.71 11.05 5.35
N ASP A 247 1.19 11.25 6.56
CA ASP A 247 -0.10 11.93 6.85
C ASP A 247 0.09 13.38 7.29
N GLY A 248 1.29 13.94 7.08
CA GLY A 248 1.64 15.31 7.44
C GLY A 248 1.40 16.32 6.33
N ARG A 249 1.60 17.59 6.65
CA ARG A 249 1.65 18.70 5.71
C ARG A 249 2.71 18.39 4.67
N LEU A 250 2.42 18.57 3.39
CA LEU A 250 3.40 18.32 2.33
C LEU A 250 4.45 19.45 2.30
N VAL A 251 5.71 19.13 1.97
CA VAL A 251 6.68 20.17 1.62
C VAL A 251 6.16 20.88 0.38
N PRO A 252 6.09 22.23 0.39
CA PRO A 252 5.78 22.96 -0.82
C PRO A 252 6.82 22.64 -1.90
N VAL A 253 6.39 21.91 -2.91
CA VAL A 253 7.21 21.65 -4.10
C VAL A 253 7.37 22.99 -4.84
N LYS A 254 8.61 23.46 -4.91
CA LYS A 254 8.97 24.68 -5.63
C LYS A 254 8.97 24.39 -7.13
N VAL A 255 7.93 24.86 -7.81
CA VAL A 255 7.80 24.75 -9.27
C VAL A 255 8.74 25.77 -9.93
N PRO A 256 9.60 25.37 -10.89
CA PRO A 256 10.39 26.33 -11.66
C PRO A 256 9.48 27.28 -12.44
N LYS A 257 9.81 28.58 -12.45
CA LYS A 257 8.93 29.67 -12.93
C LYS A 257 8.41 29.47 -14.36
N ASP A 258 9.23 28.88 -15.23
CA ASP A 258 8.95 28.74 -16.66
C ASP A 258 8.78 27.27 -17.07
N TRP A 259 8.56 26.37 -16.10
CA TRP A 259 8.36 24.96 -16.40
C TRP A 259 7.01 24.71 -17.07
N LYS A 260 7.02 23.81 -18.06
CA LYS A 260 5.85 23.39 -18.84
C LYS A 260 5.68 21.88 -18.78
N GLN A 261 4.47 21.43 -18.52
CA GLN A 261 4.16 20.00 -18.51
C GLN A 261 4.30 19.45 -19.93
N PRO A 262 5.15 18.44 -20.17
CA PRO A 262 5.09 17.71 -21.44
C PRO A 262 3.79 16.92 -21.52
N HIS A 263 3.13 16.97 -22.67
CA HIS A 263 1.88 16.23 -22.92
C HIS A 263 2.10 15.16 -23.99
N ALA A 264 1.44 14.02 -23.82
CA ALA A 264 1.46 12.97 -24.82
C ALA A 264 0.56 13.33 -26.01
N GLN A 265 0.82 12.72 -27.17
CA GLN A 265 -0.03 12.93 -28.34
C GLN A 265 -1.45 12.39 -28.10
N ASN A 266 -2.47 13.22 -28.32
CA ASN A 266 -3.89 12.91 -28.07
C ASN A 266 -4.19 12.52 -26.61
N GLU A 267 -3.45 13.07 -25.65
CA GLU A 267 -3.63 12.83 -24.22
C GLU A 267 -5.06 13.15 -23.74
N ASP A 268 -5.66 14.20 -24.28
CA ASP A 268 -7.04 14.64 -24.02
C ASP A 268 -8.10 13.56 -24.31
N ARG A 269 -7.77 12.60 -25.19
CA ARG A 269 -8.65 11.48 -25.55
C ARG A 269 -8.48 10.26 -24.67
N LEU A 270 -7.47 10.22 -23.80
CA LEU A 270 -7.22 9.08 -22.93
C LEU A 270 -8.31 8.97 -21.87
N LEU A 271 -8.78 7.73 -21.64
CA LEU A 271 -9.88 7.48 -20.70
C LEU A 271 -9.52 7.83 -19.26
N SER A 272 -8.23 7.72 -18.88
CA SER A 272 -7.73 8.13 -17.57
C SER A 272 -7.59 9.64 -17.39
N MET A 273 -7.65 10.42 -18.47
CA MET A 273 -7.51 11.88 -18.43
C MET A 273 -8.84 12.62 -18.31
N LYS A 274 -9.96 11.89 -18.31
CA LYS A 274 -11.31 12.47 -18.22
C LYS A 274 -11.47 13.30 -16.93
N GLY A 275 -11.85 14.56 -17.09
CA GLY A 275 -12.09 15.48 -15.96
C GLY A 275 -10.85 16.18 -15.41
N LEU A 276 -9.70 16.10 -16.11
CA LEU A 276 -8.42 16.69 -15.66
C LEU A 276 -7.91 17.81 -16.57
N ALA A 277 -8.77 18.36 -17.45
CA ALA A 277 -8.37 19.37 -18.45
C ALA A 277 -7.92 20.70 -17.83
N ASP A 278 -8.40 21.03 -16.63
CA ASP A 278 -8.12 22.32 -15.97
C ASP A 278 -6.84 22.30 -15.12
N ALA A 279 -6.14 21.16 -15.04
CA ALA A 279 -4.92 21.04 -14.26
C ALA A 279 -3.77 21.87 -14.88
N THR A 280 -3.22 22.77 -14.08
CA THR A 280 -2.13 23.66 -14.46
C THR A 280 -0.78 22.94 -14.52
N ASP A 281 0.19 23.51 -15.25
CA ASP A 281 1.60 23.06 -15.25
C ASP A 281 2.12 22.88 -13.81
N ALA A 282 1.90 23.89 -12.96
CA ALA A 282 2.33 23.84 -11.57
C ALA A 282 1.64 22.74 -10.76
N GLU A 283 0.40 22.36 -11.09
CA GLU A 283 -0.26 21.23 -10.43
C GLU A 283 0.34 19.90 -10.86
N TRP A 284 0.56 19.69 -12.16
CA TRP A 284 1.17 18.44 -12.64
C TRP A 284 2.58 18.23 -12.12
N TYR A 285 3.40 19.29 -12.08
CA TYR A 285 4.73 19.23 -11.49
C TYR A 285 4.67 18.69 -10.06
N ARG A 286 3.76 19.24 -9.23
CA ARG A 286 3.60 18.81 -7.84
C ARG A 286 3.03 17.41 -7.72
N ARG A 287 2.16 16.99 -8.63
CA ARG A 287 1.60 15.63 -8.66
C ARG A 287 2.67 14.59 -8.92
N GLN A 288 3.55 14.82 -9.88
CA GLN A 288 4.67 13.90 -10.17
C GLN A 288 5.59 13.70 -8.96
N GLU A 289 5.99 14.81 -8.32
CA GLU A 289 6.83 14.76 -7.11
C GLU A 289 6.15 13.97 -5.98
N ARG A 290 4.82 14.11 -5.83
CA ARG A 290 4.04 13.37 -4.82
C ARG A 290 3.85 11.90 -5.16
N ALA A 291 3.78 11.55 -6.45
CA ALA A 291 3.71 10.17 -6.92
C ALA A 291 5.04 9.41 -6.68
N GLY A 292 6.08 10.09 -6.18
CA GLY A 292 7.35 9.46 -5.83
C GLY A 292 8.32 9.32 -7.00
N VAL A 293 8.09 10.05 -8.10
CA VAL A 293 9.00 10.12 -9.24
C VAL A 293 9.49 11.56 -9.40
N PRO A 294 10.60 11.94 -8.74
CA PRO A 294 11.13 13.29 -8.85
C PRO A 294 11.52 13.64 -10.29
N HIS A 295 11.45 14.92 -10.66
CA HIS A 295 11.85 15.38 -12.00
C HIS A 295 13.34 15.13 -12.31
N SER A 296 14.17 14.88 -11.29
CA SER A 296 15.56 14.45 -11.45
C SER A 296 15.70 13.01 -11.94
N VAL A 297 14.66 12.18 -11.80
CA VAL A 297 14.62 10.80 -12.29
C VAL A 297 14.09 10.76 -13.71
N ASP A 298 12.88 11.26 -13.93
CA ASP A 298 12.30 11.44 -15.27
C ASP A 298 11.21 12.53 -15.25
N THR A 299 10.72 12.93 -16.43
CA THR A 299 9.61 13.88 -16.58
C THR A 299 8.41 13.17 -17.20
N LEU A 300 7.46 12.78 -16.36
CA LEU A 300 6.31 11.97 -16.75
C LEU A 300 5.28 12.76 -17.54
N TYR A 301 4.54 12.05 -18.38
CA TYR A 301 3.31 12.56 -18.97
C TYR A 301 2.17 12.50 -17.94
N PRO A 302 1.18 13.41 -18.02
CA PRO A 302 0.02 13.46 -17.15
C PRO A 302 -0.69 12.12 -16.91
N GLN A 303 -0.89 11.30 -17.95
CA GLN A 303 -1.53 9.99 -17.79
C GLN A 303 -0.70 8.99 -16.97
N GLU A 304 0.64 9.10 -17.01
CA GLU A 304 1.54 8.25 -16.23
C GLU A 304 1.46 8.66 -14.75
N ILE A 305 1.39 9.97 -14.48
CA ILE A 305 1.18 10.51 -13.13
C ILE A 305 -0.17 10.03 -12.57
N VAL A 306 -1.25 10.13 -13.36
CA VAL A 306 -2.59 9.65 -12.97
C VAL A 306 -2.60 8.15 -12.70
N PHE A 307 -1.90 7.37 -13.53
CA PHE A 307 -1.76 5.94 -13.30
C PHE A 307 -1.07 5.66 -11.96
N LEU A 308 0.09 6.28 -11.70
CA LEU A 308 0.84 6.07 -10.45
C LEU A 308 0.00 6.42 -9.23
N GLU A 309 -0.65 7.58 -9.22
CA GLU A 309 -1.53 8.00 -8.12
C GLU A 309 -2.64 6.97 -7.86
N ARG A 310 -3.33 6.51 -8.90
CA ARG A 310 -4.39 5.49 -8.76
C ARG A 310 -3.83 4.15 -8.30
N PHE A 311 -2.68 3.74 -8.83
CA PHE A 311 -2.08 2.43 -8.57
C PHE A 311 -1.55 2.35 -7.13
N GLN A 312 -0.92 3.43 -6.65
CA GLN A 312 -0.48 3.61 -5.28
C GLN A 312 -1.64 3.74 -4.29
N ASN A 313 -2.75 4.36 -4.68
CA ASN A 313 -3.97 4.40 -3.86
C ASN A 313 -4.57 3.01 -3.60
N LEU A 314 -4.25 2.01 -4.44
CA LEU A 314 -4.60 0.59 -4.19
C LEU A 314 -3.59 -0.12 -3.27
N GLY A 315 -2.56 0.57 -2.79
CA GLY A 315 -1.51 0.04 -1.93
C GLY A 315 -0.34 -0.61 -2.67
N ASN A 316 -0.27 -0.46 -4.00
CA ASN A 316 0.86 -0.97 -4.78
C ASN A 316 2.03 0.01 -4.77
N HIS A 317 3.26 -0.50 -4.80
CA HIS A 317 4.45 0.32 -4.87
C HIS A 317 5.16 0.13 -6.21
N VAL A 318 5.73 1.24 -6.69
CA VAL A 318 6.35 1.33 -8.01
C VAL A 318 7.77 1.87 -7.87
N GLU A 319 8.71 1.18 -8.49
CA GLU A 319 10.01 1.75 -8.88
C GLU A 319 9.90 2.16 -10.36
N TRP A 320 9.88 3.46 -10.64
CA TRP A 320 9.79 3.97 -12.00
C TRP A 320 11.10 3.74 -12.76
N ILE A 321 11.02 3.23 -13.98
CA ILE A 321 12.19 2.98 -14.81
C ILE A 321 12.32 4.19 -15.76
N PRO A 322 13.34 5.04 -15.58
CA PRO A 322 13.49 6.23 -16.42
C PRO A 322 13.75 5.83 -17.87
N ARG A 323 13.22 6.62 -18.81
CA ARG A 323 13.50 6.43 -20.24
C ARG A 323 14.98 6.65 -20.51
N ASP A 324 15.58 5.77 -21.31
CA ASP A 324 16.95 5.96 -21.80
C ASP A 324 16.98 7.06 -22.86
N LYS A 325 17.27 8.28 -22.42
CA LYS A 325 17.36 9.46 -23.29
C LYS A 325 18.66 9.52 -24.09
N GLU A 326 19.69 8.78 -23.68
CA GLU A 326 21.01 8.80 -24.30
C GLU A 326 21.06 7.90 -25.53
N ASN A 327 20.64 6.64 -25.38
CA ASN A 327 20.69 5.66 -26.47
C ASN A 327 19.32 5.35 -27.07
N ALA A 328 18.24 5.96 -26.56
CA ALA A 328 16.87 5.69 -26.97
C ALA A 328 16.51 4.19 -26.93
N THR A 329 17.11 3.44 -26.00
CA THR A 329 16.81 2.01 -25.85
C THR A 329 15.42 1.81 -25.25
N ALA A 330 14.74 0.75 -25.68
CA ALA A 330 13.45 0.40 -25.12
C ALA A 330 13.60 -0.03 -23.65
N THR A 331 12.88 0.63 -22.75
CA THR A 331 12.75 0.20 -21.34
C THR A 331 11.32 -0.28 -21.09
N ASN A 332 11.11 -1.11 -20.06
CA ASN A 332 9.79 -1.21 -19.43
C ASN A 332 9.52 0.09 -18.65
N ASP A 333 8.26 0.42 -18.41
CA ASP A 333 7.89 1.70 -17.79
C ASP A 333 8.15 1.68 -16.27
N PHE A 334 7.92 0.54 -15.60
CA PHE A 334 8.13 0.44 -14.16
C PHE A 334 8.33 -0.99 -13.65
N ARG A 335 8.91 -1.12 -12.46
CA ARG A 335 8.90 -2.35 -11.65
C ARG A 335 7.77 -2.26 -10.62
N TRP A 336 6.89 -3.26 -10.62
CA TRP A 336 5.90 -3.45 -9.57
C TRP A 336 6.54 -4.20 -8.40
N ILE A 337 6.71 -3.51 -7.26
CA ILE A 337 7.53 -4.00 -6.15
C ILE A 337 6.97 -5.27 -5.52
N GLU A 338 5.66 -5.36 -5.28
CA GLU A 338 5.04 -6.49 -4.59
C GLU A 338 5.18 -7.83 -5.32
N THR A 339 5.30 -7.78 -6.66
CA THR A 339 5.37 -8.95 -7.53
C THR A 339 6.74 -9.10 -8.19
N ASN A 340 7.61 -8.11 -8.05
CA ASN A 340 8.89 -7.99 -8.74
C ASN A 340 8.77 -8.06 -10.29
N GLU A 341 7.63 -7.62 -10.83
CA GLU A 341 7.35 -7.64 -12.26
C GLU A 341 7.85 -6.37 -12.95
N LEU A 342 8.47 -6.51 -14.13
CA LEU A 342 8.80 -5.39 -15.01
C LEU A 342 7.64 -5.20 -15.99
N CYS A 343 6.90 -4.11 -15.86
CA CYS A 343 5.66 -3.92 -16.59
C CYS A 343 5.69 -2.70 -17.51
N GLU A 344 4.98 -2.85 -18.63
CA GLU A 344 4.71 -1.80 -19.59
C GLU A 344 3.30 -1.22 -19.36
N LEU A 345 3.20 0.09 -19.24
CA LEU A 345 1.94 0.83 -19.12
C LEU A 345 1.39 1.19 -20.51
N LYS A 346 0.09 0.99 -20.69
CA LYS A 346 -0.66 1.47 -21.86
C LYS A 346 -1.98 2.12 -21.44
N SER A 347 -1.97 3.45 -21.32
CA SER A 347 -3.21 4.24 -21.17
C SER A 347 -3.93 4.36 -22.51
N MET A 348 -5.23 4.05 -22.52
CA MET A 348 -6.01 3.89 -23.75
C MET A 348 -7.05 4.99 -23.94
N ALA A 349 -7.25 5.40 -25.19
CA ALA A 349 -8.35 6.30 -25.56
C ALA A 349 -9.69 5.58 -25.75
N LYS A 350 -9.67 4.25 -25.91
CA LYS A 350 -10.86 3.41 -26.09
C LYS A 350 -10.65 2.07 -25.40
N ALA A 351 -11.68 1.62 -24.70
CA ALA A 351 -11.78 0.27 -24.15
C ALA A 351 -12.15 -0.70 -25.29
N ASP A 352 -11.21 -0.94 -26.19
CA ASP A 352 -11.39 -1.73 -27.42
C ASP A 352 -10.24 -2.72 -27.59
N PHE A 353 -10.58 -3.99 -27.82
CA PHE A 353 -9.59 -5.07 -27.92
C PHE A 353 -8.60 -4.83 -29.05
N GLY A 354 -9.06 -4.43 -30.25
CA GLY A 354 -8.17 -4.23 -31.39
C GLY A 354 -7.14 -3.15 -31.10
N LYS A 355 -7.58 -2.02 -30.53
CA LYS A 355 -6.67 -0.92 -30.14
C LYS A 355 -5.69 -1.31 -29.05
N ILE A 356 -6.12 -2.08 -28.06
CA ILE A 356 -5.24 -2.58 -26.99
C ILE A 356 -4.22 -3.56 -27.58
N ALA A 357 -4.69 -4.57 -28.31
CA ALA A 357 -3.85 -5.62 -28.86
C ALA A 357 -2.79 -5.07 -29.83
N ASP A 358 -3.14 -4.08 -30.65
CA ASP A 358 -2.20 -3.43 -31.56
C ASP A 358 -1.09 -2.69 -30.81
N ARG A 359 -1.42 -2.00 -29.70
CA ARG A 359 -0.42 -1.29 -28.89
C ARG A 359 0.51 -2.23 -28.15
N ILE A 360 0.00 -3.34 -27.61
CA ILE A 360 0.82 -4.38 -26.99
C ILE A 360 1.75 -4.98 -28.04
N THR A 361 1.19 -5.48 -29.16
CA THR A 361 1.95 -6.13 -30.24
C THR A 361 3.07 -5.22 -30.75
N LYS A 362 2.77 -3.93 -30.97
CA LYS A 362 3.77 -2.95 -31.41
C LYS A 362 4.88 -2.75 -30.38
N ALA A 363 4.55 -2.69 -29.09
CA ALA A 363 5.53 -2.52 -28.03
C ALA A 363 6.46 -3.73 -27.90
N VAL A 364 5.90 -4.95 -27.89
CA VAL A 364 6.67 -6.21 -27.82
C VAL A 364 7.60 -6.33 -29.03
N ARG A 365 7.03 -6.25 -30.24
CA ARG A 365 7.79 -6.42 -31.48
C ARG A 365 8.92 -5.39 -31.58
N SER A 366 8.60 -4.10 -31.40
CA SER A 366 9.58 -3.03 -31.56
C SER A 366 10.71 -3.11 -30.53
N ALA A 367 10.41 -3.49 -29.28
CA ALA A 367 11.43 -3.63 -28.25
C ALA A 367 12.37 -4.81 -28.54
N LYS A 368 11.80 -5.94 -29.00
CA LYS A 368 12.57 -7.14 -29.33
C LYS A 368 13.43 -6.96 -30.58
N GLU A 369 12.84 -6.48 -31.67
CA GLU A 369 13.54 -6.35 -32.95
C GLU A 369 14.65 -5.29 -32.94
N ASN A 370 14.44 -4.18 -32.24
CA ASN A 370 15.38 -3.05 -32.28
C ASN A 370 16.39 -3.03 -31.14
N HIS A 371 16.07 -3.64 -29.99
CA HIS A 371 16.89 -3.52 -28.77
C HIS A 371 17.09 -4.84 -28.02
N ASP A 372 16.55 -5.96 -28.52
CA ASP A 372 16.54 -7.26 -27.84
C ASP A 372 15.89 -7.25 -26.44
N VAL A 373 14.99 -6.29 -26.20
CA VAL A 373 14.32 -6.12 -24.90
C VAL A 373 13.00 -6.89 -24.87
N VAL A 374 12.78 -7.64 -23.79
CA VAL A 374 11.54 -8.38 -23.55
C VAL A 374 10.55 -7.50 -22.77
N LYS A 375 9.35 -7.35 -23.34
CA LYS A 375 8.18 -6.76 -22.68
C LYS A 375 7.11 -7.83 -22.63
N ASP A 376 6.83 -8.38 -21.44
CA ASP A 376 5.91 -9.50 -21.29
C ASP A 376 4.91 -9.35 -20.13
N CYS A 377 5.00 -8.29 -19.32
CA CYS A 377 3.97 -7.83 -18.39
C CYS A 377 3.38 -6.51 -18.88
N PHE A 378 2.06 -6.43 -19.02
CA PHE A 378 1.37 -5.20 -19.45
C PHE A 378 0.29 -4.78 -18.46
N VAL A 379 0.19 -3.47 -18.21
CA VAL A 379 -0.94 -2.84 -17.52
C VAL A 379 -1.69 -1.94 -18.49
N ILE A 380 -2.96 -2.26 -18.73
CA ILE A 380 -3.86 -1.49 -19.60
C ILE A 380 -4.70 -0.55 -18.74
N ASP A 381 -4.40 0.74 -18.83
CA ASP A 381 -5.11 1.77 -18.08
C ASP A 381 -6.29 2.34 -18.90
N LEU A 382 -7.50 2.11 -18.40
CA LEU A 382 -8.77 2.55 -18.96
C LEU A 382 -9.43 3.66 -18.14
N GLY A 383 -8.72 4.26 -17.19
CA GLY A 383 -9.29 5.31 -16.33
C GLY A 383 -10.45 4.80 -15.48
N GLN A 384 -11.47 5.64 -15.32
CA GLN A 384 -12.70 5.30 -14.58
C GLN A 384 -13.74 4.58 -15.45
N THR A 385 -13.34 4.08 -16.62
CA THR A 385 -14.28 3.42 -17.55
C THR A 385 -14.70 2.08 -16.97
N LYS A 386 -16.01 1.79 -16.94
CA LYS A 386 -16.48 0.43 -16.64
C LYS A 386 -16.08 -0.51 -17.76
N ARG A 387 -15.37 -1.60 -17.44
CA ARG A 387 -15.03 -2.63 -18.44
C ARG A 387 -16.29 -3.39 -18.88
N LYS A 388 -16.21 -3.97 -20.08
CA LYS A 388 -17.26 -4.83 -20.64
C LYS A 388 -16.76 -6.27 -20.62
N ASP A 389 -17.60 -7.23 -20.25
CA ASP A 389 -17.24 -8.67 -20.23
C ASP A 389 -16.71 -9.14 -21.58
N LYS A 390 -17.30 -8.64 -22.68
CA LYS A 390 -16.81 -8.90 -24.03
C LYS A 390 -15.34 -8.53 -24.20
N LEU A 391 -14.90 -7.41 -23.65
CA LEU A 391 -13.50 -6.97 -23.74
C LEU A 391 -12.59 -7.92 -22.96
N VAL A 392 -12.98 -8.32 -21.74
CA VAL A 392 -12.24 -9.28 -20.92
C VAL A 392 -12.04 -10.59 -21.68
N HIS A 393 -13.13 -11.19 -22.17
CA HIS A 393 -13.07 -12.45 -22.94
C HIS A 393 -12.23 -12.35 -24.22
N GLN A 394 -12.19 -11.19 -24.86
CA GLN A 394 -11.31 -10.96 -26.01
C GLN A 394 -9.84 -10.85 -25.58
N LEU A 395 -9.54 -10.19 -24.45
CA LEU A 395 -8.19 -10.04 -23.93
C LEU A 395 -7.60 -11.37 -23.41
N GLU A 396 -8.40 -12.26 -22.84
CA GLU A 396 -7.97 -13.62 -22.47
C GLU A 396 -7.36 -14.37 -23.67
N LYS A 397 -7.86 -14.09 -24.88
CA LYS A 397 -7.39 -14.69 -26.14
C LYS A 397 -6.27 -13.90 -26.81
N TYR A 398 -5.65 -12.93 -26.12
CA TYR A 398 -4.59 -12.12 -26.73
C TYR A 398 -3.44 -12.97 -27.28
N ASN A 399 -3.07 -14.05 -26.58
CA ASN A 399 -1.96 -14.93 -26.95
C ASN A 399 -2.26 -15.91 -28.11
N ASP A 400 -3.45 -15.85 -28.70
CA ASP A 400 -3.70 -16.44 -30.03
C ASP A 400 -2.89 -15.72 -31.14
N ARG A 401 -2.30 -14.57 -30.81
CA ARG A 401 -1.43 -13.78 -31.69
C ARG A 401 0.02 -14.28 -31.62
N GLU A 402 0.81 -13.90 -32.62
CA GLU A 402 2.23 -14.24 -32.74
C GLU A 402 3.08 -13.72 -31.57
N TRP A 403 2.94 -12.42 -31.25
CA TRP A 403 3.71 -11.75 -30.21
C TRP A 403 3.03 -11.91 -28.85
N LYS A 404 3.39 -13.00 -28.16
CA LYS A 404 2.81 -13.38 -26.87
C LYS A 404 3.39 -12.59 -25.71
N ILE A 405 2.59 -12.47 -24.66
CA ILE A 405 2.97 -11.88 -23.37
C ILE A 405 2.67 -12.86 -22.24
N ARG A 406 3.34 -12.69 -21.11
CA ARG A 406 3.21 -13.56 -19.94
C ARG A 406 2.08 -13.12 -19.02
N ARG A 407 1.92 -11.81 -18.80
CA ARG A 407 0.92 -11.25 -17.88
C ARG A 407 0.24 -10.03 -18.47
N LEU A 408 -1.05 -9.92 -18.24
CA LEU A 408 -1.87 -8.80 -18.67
C LEU A 408 -2.78 -8.36 -17.54
N PHE A 409 -2.73 -7.09 -17.20
CA PHE A 409 -3.59 -6.47 -16.20
C PHE A 409 -4.44 -5.38 -16.82
N ILE A 410 -5.62 -5.19 -16.25
CA ILE A 410 -6.52 -4.09 -16.58
C ILE A 410 -6.68 -3.21 -15.34
N PHE A 411 -6.57 -1.90 -15.54
CA PHE A 411 -6.86 -0.91 -14.52
C PHE A 411 -7.98 0.02 -14.99
N ASP A 412 -9.17 -0.16 -14.44
CA ASP A 412 -10.39 0.48 -14.92
C ASP A 412 -11.24 1.01 -13.74
N GLY A 413 -12.49 1.38 -13.99
CA GLY A 413 -13.41 1.87 -12.95
C GLY A 413 -13.84 0.82 -11.92
N GLU A 414 -13.60 -0.46 -12.18
CA GLU A 414 -13.88 -1.57 -11.28
C GLU A 414 -12.64 -2.00 -10.47
N GLY A 415 -11.48 -1.37 -10.72
CA GLY A 415 -10.25 -1.60 -9.99
C GLY A 415 -9.14 -2.19 -10.84
N PHE A 416 -8.18 -2.85 -10.17
CA PHE A 416 -7.00 -3.46 -10.80
C PHE A 416 -7.09 -4.99 -10.73
N SER A 417 -7.05 -5.65 -11.88
CA SER A 417 -7.19 -7.11 -11.98
C SER A 417 -6.36 -7.70 -13.10
N GLU A 418 -5.93 -8.95 -12.91
CA GLU A 418 -5.24 -9.74 -13.94
C GLU A 418 -6.26 -10.35 -14.91
N ILE A 419 -5.88 -10.40 -16.19
CA ILE A 419 -6.59 -11.14 -17.24
C ILE A 419 -5.90 -12.49 -17.39
N GLU A 420 -6.65 -13.57 -17.22
CA GLU A 420 -6.15 -14.93 -17.42
C GLU A 420 -5.95 -15.22 -18.92
N LEU A 421 -4.71 -15.09 -19.38
CA LEU A 421 -4.33 -15.37 -20.76
C LEU A 421 -4.40 -16.88 -21.05
N LYS A 422 -5.01 -17.23 -22.18
CA LYS A 422 -5.20 -18.60 -22.67
C LYS A 422 -4.07 -19.07 -23.59
#